data_AF-A0A8T1ZLM2-F1
#
_entry.id   AF-A0A8T1ZLM2-F1
#
_cell.length_a   1.000
_cell.length_b   1.000
_cell.length_c   1.000
_cell.angle_alpha   90.00
_cell.angle_beta   90.00
_cell.angle_gamma   90.00
#
_symmetry.space_group_name_H-M   'P 1'
#
loop_
_entity.id
_entity.type
_entity.pdbx_description
1 polymer ?
#
loop_
_entity_poly.entity_id
_entity_poly.type
_entity_poly.pdbx_seq_one_letter_code
_entity_poly.pdbx_strand_id
1 'polypeptide(L)'
;MLKKMKNEKEKMEDFLKEKALIVFAGETWINDNSSVDTDTSYAEIEVMKICMPLLSPASRVIHFKTSEGQAMQAGELISKLDLD
;
A
#
# COMPACT_ATOMS: atom_id res chain seq x y z
N MET A 1 22.12 -3.67 19.49
CA MET A 1 20.80 -3.02 19.31
C MET A 1 20.15 -3.29 17.94
N LEU A 2 20.90 -3.59 16.86
CA LEU A 2 20.31 -3.86 15.54
C LEU A 2 19.44 -5.13 15.42
N LYS A 3 19.61 -6.15 16.27
CA LYS A 3 18.83 -7.40 16.19
C LYS A 3 17.34 -7.22 16.50
N LYS A 4 16.97 -6.22 17.31
CA LYS A 4 15.58 -5.98 17.71
C LYS A 4 14.76 -5.34 16.56
N MET A 5 15.37 -4.37 15.87
CA MET A 5 14.76 -3.72 14.69
C MET A 5 14.58 -4.67 13.50
N LYS A 6 15.46 -5.67 13.34
CA LYS A 6 15.33 -6.68 12.29
C LYS A 6 14.13 -7.60 12.56
N ASN A 7 13.90 -7.97 13.82
CA ASN A 7 12.79 -8.83 14.23
C ASN A 7 11.43 -8.12 14.13
N GLU A 8 11.38 -6.80 14.32
CA GLU A 8 10.15 -6.00 14.10
C GLU A 8 9.85 -5.79 12.62
N LYS A 9 10.88 -5.55 11.79
CA LYS A 9 10.71 -5.51 10.33
C LYS A 9 10.25 -6.87 9.77
N GLU A 10 10.86 -7.97 10.21
CA GLU A 10 10.49 -9.31 9.76
C GLU A 10 9.07 -9.69 10.23
N LYS A 11 8.66 -9.29 11.44
CA LYS A 11 7.27 -9.43 11.90
C LYS A 11 6.29 -8.59 11.07
N MET A 12 6.67 -7.38 10.66
CA MET A 12 5.87 -6.55 9.76
C MET A 12 5.74 -7.23 8.39
N GLU A 13 6.84 -7.75 7.84
CA GLU A 13 6.83 -8.49 6.57
C GLU A 13 5.99 -9.77 6.65
N ASP A 14 6.01 -10.48 7.78
CA ASP A 14 5.18 -11.68 7.98
C ASP A 14 3.70 -11.32 8.21
N PHE A 15 3.40 -10.21 8.90
CA PHE A 15 2.04 -9.69 9.02
C PHE A 15 1.47 -9.26 7.66
N LEU A 16 2.31 -8.71 6.78
CA LEU A 16 1.94 -8.37 5.40
C LEU A 16 1.72 -9.61 4.52
N LYS A 17 2.25 -10.80 4.88
CA LYS A 17 1.97 -12.06 4.14
C LYS A 17 0.57 -12.60 4.41
N GLU A 18 -0.08 -12.12 5.46
CA GLU A 18 -1.48 -12.44 5.70
C GLU A 18 -2.37 -11.74 4.65
N LYS A 19 -3.54 -12.30 4.32
CA LYS A 19 -4.40 -11.72 3.28
C LYS A 19 -4.82 -10.29 3.67
N ALA A 20 -4.30 -9.31 2.93
CA ALA A 20 -4.74 -7.93 3.03
C ALA A 20 -5.85 -7.67 2.01
N LEU A 21 -6.70 -6.69 2.26
CA LEU A 21 -7.71 -6.20 1.32
C LEU A 21 -7.41 -4.74 1.00
N ILE A 22 -7.45 -4.30 -0.26
CA ILE A 22 -7.48 -2.85 -0.50
C ILE A 22 -8.83 -2.32 -0.04
N VAL A 23 -8.79 -1.30 0.79
CA VAL A 23 -9.96 -0.50 1.13
C VAL A 23 -9.80 0.84 0.43
N PHE A 24 -10.81 1.24 -0.35
CA PHE A 24 -10.90 2.57 -0.95
C PHE A 24 -11.89 3.42 -0.15
N ALA A 25 -11.46 3.97 0.99
CA ALA A 25 -12.30 4.81 1.85
C ALA A 25 -12.57 6.23 1.28
N GLY A 26 -13.45 6.37 0.28
CA GLY A 26 -14.32 7.54 0.04
C GLY A 26 -13.77 8.96 -0.29
N GLU A 27 -14.36 9.56 -1.32
CA GLU A 27 -14.48 10.98 -1.73
C GLU A 27 -13.25 11.84 -2.10
N THR A 28 -12.01 11.48 -1.74
CA THR A 28 -10.78 12.22 -2.15
C THR A 28 -9.67 11.32 -2.70
N TRP A 29 -10.04 10.30 -3.48
CA TRP A 29 -9.09 9.29 -3.94
C TRP A 29 -8.34 9.74 -5.19
N ILE A 30 -7.05 9.43 -5.18
CA ILE A 30 -6.16 9.62 -6.33
C ILE A 30 -6.72 8.75 -7.47
N ASN A 31 -7.23 9.40 -8.52
CA ASN A 31 -7.78 8.68 -9.67
C ASN A 31 -6.65 7.93 -10.37
N ASP A 32 -6.98 6.87 -11.11
CA ASP A 32 -6.04 6.27 -12.06
C ASP A 32 -5.48 7.39 -12.95
N ASN A 33 -4.17 7.39 -13.18
CA ASN A 33 -3.45 8.43 -13.91
C ASN A 33 -3.28 9.78 -13.19
N SER A 34 -3.56 9.88 -11.89
CA SER A 34 -3.30 11.09 -11.11
C SER A 34 -1.88 11.16 -10.57
N SER A 35 -1.35 12.37 -10.42
CA SER A 35 -0.07 12.61 -9.74
C SER A 35 -0.25 12.48 -8.23
N VAL A 36 0.47 11.54 -7.63
CA VAL A 36 0.62 11.43 -6.17
C VAL A 36 1.97 12.03 -5.77
N ASP A 37 2.05 12.65 -4.59
CA ASP A 37 3.31 13.12 -4.02
C ASP A 37 4.02 12.01 -3.22
N THR A 38 5.33 12.16 -3.01
CA THR A 38 6.10 11.26 -2.13
C THR A 38 5.52 11.34 -0.71
N ASP A 39 5.49 10.21 0.00
CA ASP A 39 4.92 10.10 1.35
C ASP A 39 3.39 10.38 1.42
N THR A 40 2.70 10.47 0.27
CA THR A 40 1.23 10.63 0.24
C THR A 40 0.54 9.28 0.22
N SER A 41 -0.49 9.12 1.05
CA SER A 41 -1.33 7.92 1.09
C SER A 41 -2.12 7.76 -0.22
N TYR A 42 -1.81 6.73 -1.01
CA TYR A 42 -2.49 6.47 -2.28
C TYR A 42 -3.51 5.33 -2.20
N ALA A 43 -3.37 4.45 -1.20
CA ALA A 43 -4.28 3.36 -0.93
C ALA A 43 -4.26 3.04 0.56
N GLU A 44 -5.33 2.44 1.05
CA GLU A 44 -5.37 1.88 2.39
C GLU A 44 -5.55 0.37 2.29
N ILE A 45 -4.83 -0.37 3.12
CA ILE A 45 -4.99 -1.82 3.22
C ILE A 45 -5.58 -2.19 4.57
N GLU A 46 -6.50 -3.13 4.56
CA GLU A 46 -7.02 -3.75 5.77
C GLU A 46 -6.39 -5.13 5.96
N VAL A 47 -5.70 -5.31 7.10
CA VAL A 47 -5.09 -6.58 7.51
C VAL A 47 -5.62 -6.95 8.89
N MET A 48 -6.33 -8.07 8.99
CA MET A 48 -6.89 -8.54 10.28
C MET A 48 -7.62 -7.44 11.10
N LYS A 49 -8.44 -6.62 10.43
CA LYS A 49 -9.16 -5.46 11.02
C LYS A 49 -8.28 -4.27 11.42
N ILE A 50 -7.04 -4.21 10.94
CA ILE A 50 -6.16 -3.05 11.06
C ILE A 50 -6.06 -2.39 9.69
N CYS A 51 -6.49 -1.13 9.59
CA CYS A 51 -6.30 -0.31 8.39
C CYS A 51 -4.91 0.35 8.45
N MET A 52 -4.10 0.17 7.40
CA MET A 52 -2.78 0.79 7.25
C MET A 52 -2.73 1.57 5.94
N PRO A 53 -2.36 2.87 5.96
CA PRO A 53 -2.20 3.64 4.73
C PRO A 53 -0.90 3.25 4.03
N LEU A 54 -0.98 3.02 2.73
CA LEU A 54 0.16 2.84 1.84
C LEU A 54 0.60 4.19 1.30
N LEU A 55 1.81 4.59 1.67
CA LEU A 55 2.41 5.84 1.22
C LEU A 55 3.16 5.63 -0.10
N SER A 56 3.07 6.61 -0.99
CA SER A 56 3.78 6.54 -2.25
C SER A 56 5.29 6.72 -2.00
N PRO A 57 6.14 5.82 -2.53
CA PRO A 57 7.59 5.94 -2.39
C PRO A 57 8.18 7.11 -3.20
N ALA A 58 7.45 7.65 -4.18
CA ALA A 58 7.90 8.79 -4.99
C ALA A 58 6.72 9.60 -5.56
N SER A 59 6.99 10.86 -5.92
CA SER A 59 6.00 11.82 -6.41
C SER A 59 5.81 11.72 -7.93
N ARG A 60 4.84 10.92 -8.41
CA ARG A 60 4.62 10.66 -9.84
C ARG A 60 3.19 10.17 -10.13
N VAL A 61 2.91 9.83 -11.39
CA VAL A 61 1.62 9.32 -11.84
C VAL A 61 1.43 7.87 -11.40
N ILE A 62 0.36 7.61 -10.64
CA ILE A 62 -0.01 6.28 -10.18
C ILE A 62 -1.06 5.65 -11.10
N HIS A 63 -0.86 4.38 -11.42
CA HIS A 63 -1.80 3.54 -12.17
C HIS A 63 -2.24 2.38 -11.30
N PHE A 64 -3.52 2.32 -10.94
CA PHE A 64 -4.09 1.26 -10.11
C PHE A 64 -4.35 0.02 -10.96
N LYS A 65 -3.87 -1.12 -10.48
CA LYS A 65 -4.13 -2.42 -11.12
C LYS A 65 -5.18 -3.26 -10.42
N THR A 66 -5.51 -2.91 -9.19
CA THR A 66 -6.42 -3.67 -8.34
C THR A 66 -7.57 -2.77 -7.89
N SER A 67 -8.72 -3.39 -7.63
CA SER A 67 -9.95 -2.71 -7.28
C SER A 67 -10.20 -2.73 -5.76
N GLU A 68 -11.13 -1.91 -5.31
CA GLU A 68 -11.58 -1.93 -3.92
C GLU A 68 -12.12 -3.29 -3.49
N GLY A 69 -11.80 -3.67 -2.26
CA GLY A 69 -12.18 -4.94 -1.65
C GLY A 69 -11.42 -6.13 -2.23
N GLN A 70 -10.44 -5.91 -3.12
CA GLN A 70 -9.66 -7.00 -3.69
C GLN A 70 -8.65 -7.54 -2.67
N ALA A 71 -8.71 -8.86 -2.47
CA ALA A 71 -7.75 -9.57 -1.65
C ALA A 71 -6.39 -9.61 -2.34
N MET A 72 -5.35 -9.32 -1.58
CA MET A 72 -3.97 -9.29 -2.03
C MET A 72 -3.09 -10.07 -1.06
N GLN A 73 -1.88 -10.38 -1.52
CA GLN A 73 -0.83 -11.00 -0.72
C GLN A 73 0.37 -10.06 -0.65
N ALA A 74 1.26 -10.26 0.33
CA ALA A 74 2.56 -9.59 0.34
C ALA A 74 3.26 -9.73 -1.02
N GLY A 75 3.67 -8.59 -1.58
CA GLY A 75 4.37 -8.54 -2.86
C GLY A 75 3.45 -8.61 -4.09
N GLU A 76 2.13 -8.64 -3.91
CA GLU A 76 1.18 -8.44 -5.00
C GLU A 76 1.31 -7.03 -5.58
N LEU A 77 1.25 -6.91 -6.91
CA LEU A 77 1.31 -5.61 -7.58
C LEU A 77 -0.05 -4.91 -7.53
N ILE A 78 -0.14 -3.85 -6.73
CA ILE A 78 -1.38 -3.10 -6.51
C ILE A 78 -1.51 -1.87 -7.40
N SER A 79 -0.37 -1.23 -7.69
CA SER A 79 -0.27 -0.06 -8.53
C SER A 79 1.10 0.02 -9.17
N LYS A 80 1.19 0.74 -10.29
CA LYS A 80 2.45 1.10 -10.93
C LYS A 80 2.66 2.60 -10.78
N LEU A 81 3.88 3.01 -10.54
CA LEU A 81 4.29 4.40 -10.52
C LEU A 81 5.21 4.64 -11.72
N ASP A 82 4.84 5.60 -12.57
CA ASP A 82 5.64 5.94 -13.76
C ASP A 82 6.71 6.98 -13.41
N LEU A 83 7.97 6.53 -13.35
CA LEU A 83 9.14 7.33 -13.03
C LEU A 83 9.91 7.63 -14.33
N ASP A 84 9.57 8.72 -15.02
CA ASP A 84 10.45 9.26 -16.09
C ASP A 84 11.80 9.70 -15.53
#